data_AF-A0A2M8KTX7-F1
#
_entry.id   AF-A0A2M8KTX7-F1
#
_cell.length_a   1.000
_cell.length_b   1.000
_cell.length_c   1.000
_cell.angle_alpha   90.00
_cell.angle_beta   90.00
_cell.angle_gamma   90.00
#
_symmetry.space_group_name_H-M   'P 1'
#
loop_
_entity.id
_entity.type
_entity.pdbx_description
1 polymer ?
#
loop_
_entity_poly.entity_id
_entity_poly.type
_entity_poly.pdbx_seq_one_letter_code
_entity_poly.pdbx_strand_id
1 'polypeptide(L)'
;MNIFLLGSNPISDILALATRITQRGHEVVNAKLIGRLLRDKEAIPASVVFEAQLHELKRSDLVVFFGDTMSTTDSFLLGYAAGEKMKKKLVVLHSSLAGVTFSQVYVRAGKTVDGAMRTLSLYGV
;
A
#
# COMPACT_ATOMS: atom_id res chain seq x y z
N MET A 1 -8.81 4.91 10.80
CA MET A 1 -8.49 5.03 9.36
C MET A 1 -8.03 3.67 8.91
N ASN A 2 -8.63 3.18 7.84
CA ASN A 2 -8.37 1.85 7.30
C ASN A 2 -7.33 1.98 6.19
N ILE A 3 -6.20 1.32 6.36
CA ILE A 3 -5.05 1.43 5.47
C ILE A 3 -4.86 0.12 4.74
N PHE A 4 -4.88 0.18 3.41
CA PHE A 4 -4.54 -0.95 2.57
C PHE A 4 -3.07 -0.86 2.16
N LEU A 5 -2.28 -1.83 2.61
CA LEU A 5 -0.84 -1.88 2.40
C LEU A 5 -0.47 -2.89 1.30
N LEU A 6 0.14 -2.36 0.25
CA LEU A 6 0.73 -3.05 -0.90
C LEU A 6 2.27 -2.97 -0.80
N GLY A 7 2.98 -3.89 -1.46
CA GLY A 7 4.42 -3.78 -1.50
C GLY A 7 5.18 -5.03 -1.95
N SER A 8 6.31 -4.79 -2.60
CA SER A 8 7.26 -5.82 -3.04
C SER A 8 8.33 -6.13 -1.99
N ASN A 9 8.47 -5.29 -0.96
CA ASN A 9 9.47 -5.48 0.09
C ASN A 9 9.33 -6.82 0.83
N PRO A 10 10.42 -7.26 1.50
CA PRO A 10 10.39 -8.41 2.38
C PRO A 10 9.21 -8.33 3.37
N ILE A 11 8.61 -9.49 3.67
CA ILE A 11 7.44 -9.54 4.57
C ILE A 11 7.76 -8.98 5.96
N SER A 12 9.01 -9.12 6.43
CA SER A 12 9.50 -8.53 7.68
C SER A 12 9.31 -7.02 7.72
N ASP A 13 9.64 -6.33 6.63
CA ASP A 13 9.63 -4.86 6.57
C ASP A 13 8.20 -4.35 6.44
N ILE A 14 7.40 -5.07 5.66
CA ILE A 14 5.95 -4.86 5.55
C ILE A 14 5.27 -5.00 6.92
N LEU A 15 5.63 -6.04 7.69
CA LEU A 15 5.10 -6.26 9.04
C LEU A 15 5.57 -5.14 10.00
N ALA A 16 6.84 -4.75 9.94
CA ALA A 16 7.35 -3.66 10.76
C ALA A 16 6.62 -2.33 10.50
N LEU A 17 6.36 -2.01 9.22
CA LEU A 17 5.57 -0.85 8.85
C LEU A 17 4.11 -0.98 9.34
N ALA A 18 3.48 -2.13 9.15
CA ALA A 18 2.12 -2.38 9.62
C ALA A 18 2.01 -2.21 11.15
N THR A 19 2.94 -2.78 11.92
CA THR A 19 2.98 -2.63 13.39
C THR A 19 3.09 -1.17 13.81
N ARG A 20 3.96 -0.38 13.17
CA ARG A 20 4.11 1.05 13.49
C ARG A 20 2.83 1.84 13.19
N ILE A 21 2.15 1.52 12.09
CA ILE A 21 0.88 2.14 11.73
C ILE A 21 -0.22 1.76 12.74
N THR A 22 -0.28 0.50 13.14
CA THR A 22 -1.24 0.01 14.14
C THR A 22 -1.01 0.63 15.53
N GLN A 23 0.25 0.80 15.95
CA GLN A 23 0.61 1.50 17.19
C GLN A 23 0.11 2.96 17.22
N ARG A 24 -0.16 3.57 16.05
CA ARG A 24 -0.75 4.91 15.94
C ARG A 24 -2.29 4.90 15.91
N GLY A 25 -2.93 3.76 16.16
CA GLY A 25 -4.38 3.63 16.19
C GLY A 25 -5.03 3.52 14.81
N HIS A 26 -4.31 2.97 13.83
CA HIS A 26 -4.85 2.73 12.49
C HIS A 26 -4.96 1.24 12.19
N GLU A 27 -6.03 0.85 11.49
CA GLU A 27 -6.19 -0.52 11.03
C GLU A 27 -5.42 -0.71 9.72
N VAL A 28 -4.66 -1.80 9.64
CA VAL A 28 -3.85 -2.13 8.45
C VAL A 28 -4.27 -3.48 7.92
N VAL A 29 -4.66 -3.49 6.65
CA VAL A 29 -4.87 -4.72 5.89
C VAL A 29 -3.77 -4.83 4.85
N ASN A 30 -3.06 -5.95 4.84
CA ASN A 30 -1.96 -6.18 3.91
C ASN A 30 -2.33 -7.17 2.81
N ALA A 31 -2.17 -6.77 1.56
CA ALA A 31 -2.52 -7.58 0.39
C ALA A 31 -1.72 -8.91 0.31
N LYS A 32 -0.44 -8.88 0.68
CA LYS A 32 0.46 -10.04 0.67
C LYS A 32 0.10 -11.05 1.76
N LEU A 33 -0.36 -10.57 2.92
CA LEU A 33 -0.88 -11.43 4.00
C LEU A 33 -2.20 -12.09 3.64
N ILE A 34 -3.13 -11.39 2.96
CA ILE A 34 -4.36 -12.00 2.44
C ILE A 34 -4.01 -13.19 1.53
N GLY A 35 -3.07 -12.99 0.60
CA GLY A 35 -2.66 -14.05 -0.31
C GLY A 35 -2.00 -15.24 0.38
N ARG A 36 -1.27 -15.03 1.47
CA ARG A 36 -0.63 -16.11 2.24
C ARG A 36 -1.65 -16.87 3.09
N LEU A 37 -2.48 -16.17 3.86
CA LEU A 37 -3.49 -16.76 4.73
C LEU A 37 -4.52 -17.61 3.97
N LEU A 38 -4.85 -17.21 2.74
CA LEU A 38 -5.78 -17.95 1.89
C LEU A 38 -5.11 -19.18 1.24
N ARG A 39 -3.85 -19.07 0.79
CA ARG A 39 -3.13 -20.19 0.16
C ARG A 39 -2.69 -21.27 1.16
N ASP A 40 -2.45 -20.90 2.42
CA ASP A 40 -2.03 -21.85 3.46
C ASP A 40 -3.19 -22.72 3.95
N LYS A 41 -4.44 -22.32 3.69
CA LYS A 41 -5.64 -23.03 4.17
C LYS A 41 -6.27 -23.96 3.15
N GLU A 42 -6.06 -23.74 1.86
CA GLU A 42 -6.56 -24.57 0.75
C GLU A 42 -5.89 -24.11 -0.56
N ALA A 43 -5.98 -24.92 -1.63
CA ALA A 43 -5.59 -24.50 -2.98
C ALA A 43 -6.56 -23.45 -3.55
N ILE A 44 -6.65 -22.30 -2.89
CA ILE A 44 -7.58 -21.23 -3.21
C ILE A 44 -7.15 -20.59 -4.54
N PRO A 45 -8.08 -20.47 -5.52
CA PRO A 45 -7.78 -19.86 -6.80
C PRO A 45 -7.24 -18.44 -6.64
N ALA A 46 -6.27 -18.07 -7.49
CA ALA A 46 -5.69 -16.74 -7.49
C ALA A 46 -6.73 -15.63 -7.70
N SER A 47 -7.82 -15.92 -8.42
CA SER A 47 -8.96 -15.01 -8.61
C SER A 47 -9.67 -14.69 -7.29
N VAL A 48 -9.87 -15.67 -6.41
CA VAL A 48 -10.51 -15.46 -5.10
C VAL A 48 -9.64 -14.60 -4.20
N VAL A 49 -8.32 -14.83 -4.20
CA VAL A 49 -7.36 -14.00 -3.48
C VAL A 49 -7.41 -12.56 -3.98
N PHE A 50 -7.48 -12.37 -5.30
CA PHE A 50 -7.55 -11.05 -5.91
C PHE A 50 -8.86 -10.32 -5.58
N GLU A 51 -10.00 -11.00 -5.63
CA GLU A 51 -11.30 -10.42 -5.21
C GLU A 51 -11.28 -10.00 -3.73
N ALA A 52 -10.68 -10.81 -2.85
CA ALA A 52 -10.51 -10.45 -1.44
C ALA A 52 -9.62 -9.20 -1.26
N GLN A 53 -8.53 -9.10 -2.03
CA GLN A 53 -7.68 -7.89 -2.04
C GLN A 53 -8.45 -6.66 -2.53
N LEU A 54 -9.26 -6.80 -3.58
CA LEU A 54 -10.06 -5.71 -4.13
C LEU A 54 -11.16 -5.25 -3.16
N HIS A 55 -11.79 -6.18 -2.45
CA HIS A 55 -12.78 -5.89 -1.42
C HIS A 55 -12.18 -5.03 -0.30
N GLU A 56 -11.01 -5.42 0.22
CA GLU A 56 -10.35 -4.68 1.30
C GLU A 56 -9.83 -3.32 0.83
N LEU A 57 -9.32 -3.24 -0.41
CA LEU A 57 -8.96 -1.96 -1.03
C LEU A 57 -10.17 -1.02 -1.11
N LYS A 58 -11.36 -1.50 -1.50
CA LYS A 58 -12.56 -0.67 -1.57
C LYS A 58 -12.95 -0.08 -0.21
N ARG A 59 -12.72 -0.80 0.88
CA ARG A 59 -13.05 -0.37 2.26
C ARG A 59 -11.99 0.49 2.93
N SER A 60 -10.82 0.66 2.31
CA SER A 60 -9.74 1.48 2.87
C SER A 60 -9.95 2.98 2.65
N ASP A 61 -9.44 3.81 3.55
CA ASP A 61 -9.40 5.27 3.38
C ASP A 61 -8.11 5.72 2.67
N LEU A 62 -7.03 4.96 2.87
CA LEU A 62 -5.69 5.22 2.37
C LEU A 62 -5.13 3.94 1.77
N VAL A 63 -4.44 4.08 0.63
CA VAL A 63 -3.65 3.01 0.01
C VAL A 63 -2.18 3.40 0.08
N VAL A 64 -1.38 2.51 0.64
CA VAL A 64 0.07 2.68 0.77
C VAL A 64 0.74 1.59 -0.05
N PHE A 65 1.66 1.97 -0.94
CA PHE A 65 2.58 1.05 -1.58
C PHE A 65 3.97 1.18 -0.94
N PHE A 66 4.59 0.06 -0.59
CA PHE A 66 5.93 0.03 0.01
C PHE A 66 6.86 -0.92 -0.75
N GLY A 67 7.78 -0.35 -1.53
CA GLY A 67 8.82 -1.08 -2.23
C GLY A 67 9.39 -0.32 -3.41
N ASP A 68 10.43 -0.89 -4.00
CA ASP A 68 11.14 -0.29 -5.14
C ASP A 68 10.67 -0.82 -6.49
N THR A 69 10.08 -2.01 -6.51
CA THR A 69 9.56 -2.65 -7.73
C THR A 69 8.07 -2.94 -7.59
N MET A 70 7.31 -2.75 -8.65
CA MET A 70 5.86 -2.90 -8.64
C MET A 70 5.49 -4.12 -9.49
N SER A 71 4.75 -5.07 -8.92
CA SER A 71 4.20 -6.18 -9.72
C SER A 71 3.03 -5.70 -10.57
N THR A 72 2.65 -6.46 -11.61
CA THR A 72 1.45 -6.16 -12.41
C THR A 72 0.20 -6.05 -11.54
N THR A 73 0.07 -6.90 -10.52
CA THR A 73 -1.04 -6.86 -9.55
C THR A 73 -1.01 -5.58 -8.71
N ASP A 74 0.15 -5.18 -8.19
CA ASP A 74 0.28 -3.94 -7.39
C ASP A 74 -0.05 -2.71 -8.23
N SER A 75 0.46 -2.65 -9.46
CA SER A 75 0.19 -1.57 -10.42
C SER A 75 -1.30 -1.47 -10.75
N PHE A 76 -1.98 -2.62 -10.94
CA PHE A 76 -3.42 -2.64 -11.16
C PHE A 76 -4.19 -2.11 -9.95
N LEU A 77 -3.89 -2.58 -8.75
CA LEU A 77 -4.58 -2.17 -7.53
C LEU A 77 -4.38 -0.67 -7.24
N LEU A 78 -3.17 -0.15 -7.47
CA LEU A 78 -2.89 1.28 -7.37
C LEU A 78 -3.64 2.09 -8.42
N GLY A 79 -3.64 1.65 -9.68
CA GLY A 79 -4.41 2.29 -10.74
C GLY A 79 -5.91 2.32 -10.44
N TYR A 80 -6.45 1.20 -9.93
CA TYR A 80 -7.84 1.12 -9.50
C TYR A 80 -8.15 2.09 -8.34
N ALA A 81 -7.25 2.20 -7.36
CA ALA A 81 -7.40 3.14 -6.24
C ALA A 81 -7.28 4.62 -6.67
N ALA A 82 -6.45 4.91 -7.68
CA ALA A 82 -6.29 6.25 -8.27
C ALA A 82 -7.48 6.69 -9.12
N GLY A 83 -8.35 5.75 -9.51
CA GLY A 83 -9.55 6.04 -10.29
C GLY A 83 -10.45 7.07 -9.60
N GLU A 84 -10.96 8.03 -10.39
CA GLU A 84 -11.69 9.22 -9.92
C GLU A 84 -12.88 8.90 -9.00
N LYS A 85 -13.52 7.75 -9.22
CA LYS A 85 -14.67 7.28 -8.43
C LYS A 85 -14.31 6.89 -6.99
N MET A 86 -13.05 6.54 -6.73
CA MET A 86 -12.63 5.97 -5.43
C MET A 86 -12.20 7.04 -4.43
N LYS A 87 -11.74 8.22 -4.89
CA LYS A 87 -11.30 9.36 -4.04
C LYS A 87 -10.37 8.97 -2.87
N LYS A 88 -9.57 7.90 -3.03
CA LYS A 88 -8.67 7.41 -1.98
C LYS A 88 -7.40 8.24 -1.94
N LYS A 89 -6.82 8.38 -0.75
CA LYS A 89 -5.45 8.90 -0.62
C LYS A 89 -4.47 7.81 -1.04
N LEU A 90 -3.39 8.20 -1.72
CA LEU A 90 -2.34 7.31 -2.20
C LEU A 90 -1.00 7.78 -1.63
N VAL A 91 -0.21 6.84 -1.12
CA VAL A 91 1.16 7.08 -0.65
C VAL A 91 2.07 6.00 -1.21
N VAL A 92 3.21 6.40 -1.78
CA VAL A 92 4.21 5.50 -2.34
C VAL A 92 5.50 5.67 -1.53
N LEU A 93 5.98 4.58 -0.95
CA LEU A 93 7.16 4.52 -0.11
C LEU A 93 8.22 3.68 -0.83
N HIS A 94 9.31 4.31 -1.22
CA HIS A 94 10.48 3.61 -1.80
C HIS A 94 11.46 3.23 -0.69
N SER A 95 12.18 2.14 -0.88
CA SER A 95 13.13 1.57 0.08
C SER A 95 14.60 1.92 -0.20
N SER A 96 14.91 2.68 -1.26
CA SER A 96 16.30 2.99 -1.59
C SER A 96 17.01 3.85 -0.52
N LEU A 97 17.92 3.18 0.20
CA LEU A 97 19.12 3.61 0.93
C LEU A 97 19.01 4.71 2.02
N ALA A 98 19.32 4.31 3.26
CA ALA A 98 19.76 5.17 4.39
C ALA A 98 18.81 6.30 4.85
N GLY A 99 17.54 6.24 4.47
CA GLY A 99 16.59 7.34 4.60
C GLY A 99 15.27 6.86 4.07
N VAL A 100 14.26 6.62 4.92
CA VAL A 100 12.90 6.46 4.40
C VAL A 100 12.52 7.80 3.78
N THR A 101 12.66 7.89 2.45
CA THR A 101 12.34 9.09 1.69
C THR A 101 10.86 8.96 1.28
N PHE A 102 10.00 9.81 1.84
CA PHE A 102 8.57 9.78 1.55
C PHE A 102 8.29 10.53 0.26
N SER A 103 7.88 9.82 -0.79
CA SER A 103 7.32 10.43 -1.98
C SER A 103 5.79 10.42 -1.87
N GLN A 104 5.21 11.49 -1.32
CA GLN A 104 3.76 11.66 -1.39
C GLN A 104 3.36 12.03 -2.83
N VAL A 105 3.00 11.02 -3.62
CA VAL A 105 2.40 11.26 -4.93
C VAL A 105 0.88 11.37 -4.75
N TYR A 106 0.39 12.61 -4.66
CA TYR A 106 -1.04 12.89 -4.70
C TYR A 106 -1.56 12.77 -6.14
N VAL A 107 -2.02 11.58 -6.52
CA VAL A 107 -2.74 11.41 -7.79
C VAL A 107 -4.20 11.78 -7.56
N ARG A 108 -4.58 13.00 -7.95
CA ARG A 108 -6.00 13.37 -8.14
C ARG A 108 -6.29 13.24 -9.62
N ALA A 109 -7.20 12.32 -9.99
CA ALA A 109 -7.60 12.12 -11.38
C ALA A 109 -7.94 13.48 -12.05
N GLY A 110 -7.30 13.76 -13.18
CA GLY A 110 -7.54 14.95 -14.00
C GLY A 110 -6.60 16.16 -13.77
N LYS A 111 -5.72 16.14 -12.76
CA LYS A 111 -4.63 17.13 -12.65
C LYS A 111 -3.37 16.45 -12.12
N THR A 112 -2.31 16.44 -12.92
CA THR A 112 -0.93 16.33 -12.42
C THR A 112 -0.73 17.50 -11.46
N VAL A 113 -0.87 17.23 -10.16
CA VAL A 113 -0.41 18.18 -9.15
C VAL A 113 1.09 18.00 -9.13
N ASP A 114 1.84 19.05 -9.48
CA ASP A 114 3.29 19.12 -9.30
C ASP A 114 3.58 18.74 -7.83
N GLY A 115 3.94 17.48 -7.63
CA GLY A 115 4.17 16.91 -6.32
C GLY A 115 5.51 17.44 -5.84
N ALA A 116 5.48 18.57 -5.12
CA ALA A 116 6.63 19.02 -4.36
C ALA A 116 7.07 17.86 -3.47
N MET A 117 8.20 17.25 -3.82
CA MET A 117 8.82 16.13 -3.13
C MET A 117 9.15 16.59 -1.71
N ARG A 118 8.34 16.19 -0.73
CA ARG A 118 8.57 16.51 0.68
C ARG A 118 9.25 15.32 1.35
N THR A 119 10.57 15.40 1.43
CA THR A 119 11.39 14.50 2.25
C THR A 119 11.01 14.68 3.72
N LEU A 120 10.33 13.69 4.29
CA LEU A 120 10.11 13.56 5.73
C LEU A 120 11.15 12.57 6.29
N SER A 121 12.29 13.07 6.75
CA SER A 121 13.32 12.22 7.35
C SER A 121 12.78 11.56 8.63
N LEU A 122 12.78 10.23 8.68
CA LEU A 122 12.48 9.45 9.88
C LEU A 122 13.76 8.79 10.39
N TYR A 123 14.66 9.63 10.91
CA TYR A 123 15.72 9.24 11.84
C TYR A 123 15.61 10.17 13.06
N GLY A 124 15.60 9.58 14.27
CA GLY A 124 15.46 10.28 15.56
C GLY A 124 16.52 11.37 15.77
N VAL A 125 16.31 12.35 16.65
CA VAL A 125 15.63 12.38 17.97
C VAL A 125 14.79 13.64 18.10
#